data_AF-A0A2T3NNX9-F1
#
_entry.id   AF-A0A2T3NNX9-F1
#
_cell.length_a   1.000
_cell.length_b   1.000
_cell.length_c   1.000
_cell.angle_alpha   90.00
_cell.angle_beta   90.00
_cell.angle_gamma   90.00
#
_symmetry.space_group_name_H-M   'P 1'
#
loop_
_entity.id
_entity.type
_entity.pdbx_description
1 polymer ?
#
loop_
_entity_poly.entity_id
_entity_poly.type
_entity_poly.pdbx_seq_one_letter_code
_entity_poly.pdbx_strand_id
1 'polypeptide(L)'
;MKSKLILIPFLLVSAGVTAKTCPVNVPNEIHVGEKQVSVYQDGAAKLLIDEQYQLFINGDKVELSAIQQQAIEAYSNNVQHYLPQMADIADDGAEVANGILKEISASFDSSASFDNIEALIQEYSDKARDKFYQGDEFVLPANVFDTAETDWKQEFDDALQHISVESVASLFAALTEEMKNGEINFSELQTKFAELKVKLQEYISEHSGDVAIKANDLCDSIKGLAEDEKELQTIVPELAPYPMFEI
;
A
#
# COMPACT_ATOMS: atom_id res chain seq x y z
N MET A 1 61.26 -10.04 8.58
CA MET A 1 60.37 -9.87 7.41
C MET A 1 58.98 -9.49 7.92
N LYS A 2 58.48 -8.32 7.52
CA LYS A 2 57.20 -7.75 7.97
C LYS A 2 56.12 -8.12 6.95
N SER A 3 55.17 -8.98 7.32
CA SER A 3 53.94 -9.17 6.55
C SER A 3 52.96 -8.07 6.97
N LYS A 4 52.72 -7.09 6.09
CA LYS A 4 51.63 -6.13 6.25
C LYS A 4 50.37 -6.77 5.66
N LEU A 5 49.48 -7.24 6.52
CA LEU A 5 48.11 -7.56 6.12
C LEU A 5 47.39 -6.25 5.82
N ILE A 6 47.05 -6.02 4.56
CA ILE A 6 46.23 -4.90 4.12
C ILE A 6 44.77 -5.32 4.33
N LEU A 7 44.12 -4.77 5.35
CA LEU A 7 42.65 -4.82 5.46
C LEU A 7 42.07 -3.85 4.42
N ILE A 8 41.40 -4.40 3.42
CA ILE A 8 40.55 -3.65 2.49
C ILE A 8 39.19 -3.47 3.17
N PRO A 9 38.72 -2.24 3.43
CA PRO A 9 37.38 -2.03 3.93
C PRO A 9 36.41 -2.28 2.77
N PHE A 10 35.58 -3.31 2.90
CA PHE A 10 34.46 -3.56 2.02
C PHE A 10 33.44 -2.43 2.27
N LEU A 11 33.49 -1.40 1.44
CA LEU A 11 32.48 -0.34 1.37
C LEU A 11 31.17 -0.98 0.91
N LEU A 12 30.33 -1.37 1.86
CA LEU A 12 28.92 -1.58 1.65
C LEU A 12 28.33 -0.20 1.28
N VAL A 13 28.30 0.09 -0.01
CA VAL A 13 27.41 1.13 -0.54
C VAL A 13 26.02 0.55 -0.40
N SER A 14 25.38 0.81 0.74
CA SER A 14 23.94 0.76 0.86
C SER A 14 23.40 1.82 -0.10
N ALA A 15 23.02 1.41 -1.30
CA ALA A 15 22.07 2.16 -2.10
C ALA A 15 20.77 2.16 -1.29
N GLY A 16 20.62 3.17 -0.42
CA GLY A 16 19.34 3.45 0.20
C GLY A 16 18.39 3.82 -0.93
N VAL A 17 17.52 2.89 -1.30
CA VAL A 17 16.25 3.26 -1.92
C VAL A 17 15.51 4.01 -0.83
N THR A 18 15.63 5.34 -0.81
CA THR A 18 14.70 6.16 -0.04
C THR A 18 13.36 5.96 -0.72
N ALA A 19 12.47 5.17 -0.11
CA ALA A 19 11.06 5.25 -0.45
C ALA A 19 10.70 6.73 -0.38
N LYS A 20 10.26 7.32 -1.49
CA LYS A 20 9.78 8.70 -1.46
C LYS A 20 8.50 8.67 -0.63
N THR A 21 8.56 9.11 0.61
CA THR A 21 7.35 9.42 1.37
C THR A 21 6.58 10.46 0.57
N CYS A 22 5.25 10.30 0.48
CA CYS A 22 4.43 11.25 -0.26
C CYS A 22 4.56 12.61 0.43
N PRO A 23 4.97 13.69 -0.27
CA PRO A 23 5.27 14.97 0.36
C PRO A 23 3.99 15.79 0.60
N VAL A 24 2.97 15.12 1.17
CA VAL A 24 1.67 15.69 1.50
C VAL A 24 1.36 15.29 2.93
N ASN A 25 0.98 16.26 3.75
CA ASN A 25 0.46 16.04 5.08
C ASN A 25 -1.08 15.95 5.04
N VAL A 26 -1.64 15.08 5.86
CA VAL A 26 -3.10 14.91 6.04
C VAL A 26 -3.43 15.33 7.47
N PRO A 27 -3.69 16.61 7.74
CA PRO A 27 -3.81 17.11 9.11
C PRO A 27 -5.09 16.64 9.82
N ASN A 28 -6.13 16.28 9.07
CA ASN A 28 -7.43 15.88 9.60
C ASN A 28 -7.86 14.54 8.99
N GLU A 29 -8.64 13.78 9.74
CA GLU A 29 -9.23 12.53 9.24
C GLU A 29 -10.32 12.86 8.20
N ILE A 30 -10.31 12.14 7.08
CA ILE A 30 -11.22 12.36 5.95
C ILE A 30 -12.05 11.11 5.75
N HIS A 31 -13.37 11.27 5.69
CA HIS A 31 -14.29 10.20 5.35
C HIS A 31 -14.88 10.43 3.96
N VAL A 32 -14.92 9.38 3.17
CA VAL A 32 -15.49 9.33 1.82
C VAL A 32 -16.56 8.23 1.82
N GLY A 33 -17.82 8.64 1.82
CA GLY A 33 -18.99 7.74 1.75
C GLY A 33 -19.62 7.73 0.35
N GLU A 34 -20.86 7.27 0.24
CA GLU A 34 -21.61 7.29 -1.03
C GLU A 34 -21.89 8.74 -1.46
N LYS A 35 -21.00 9.28 -2.31
CA LYS A 35 -21.05 10.66 -2.83
C LYS A 35 -20.88 11.77 -1.81
N GLN A 36 -20.42 11.45 -0.61
CA GLN A 36 -20.17 12.43 0.44
C GLN A 36 -18.70 12.47 0.84
N VAL A 37 -18.23 13.65 1.21
CA VAL A 37 -16.88 13.85 1.76
C VAL A 37 -17.01 14.62 3.07
N SER A 38 -16.36 14.16 4.13
CA SER A 38 -16.35 14.87 5.40
C SER A 38 -14.97 14.90 6.05
N VAL A 39 -14.71 15.98 6.78
CA VAL A 39 -13.46 16.19 7.53
C VAL A 39 -13.79 16.20 9.01
N TYR A 40 -13.06 15.39 9.77
CA TYR A 40 -13.24 15.22 11.20
C TYR A 40 -12.16 15.96 11.98
N GLN A 41 -12.58 16.69 13.02
CA GLN A 41 -11.69 17.25 14.03
C GLN A 41 -12.28 16.97 15.41
N ASP A 42 -11.43 16.61 16.37
CA ASP A 42 -11.82 16.27 17.73
C ASP A 42 -12.92 15.18 17.80
N GLY A 43 -12.90 14.23 16.85
CA GLY A 43 -13.85 13.11 16.77
C GLY A 43 -15.25 13.48 16.27
N ALA A 44 -15.43 14.64 15.63
CA ALA A 44 -16.70 15.03 15.03
C ALA A 44 -16.51 15.61 13.62
N ALA A 45 -17.44 15.32 12.72
CA ALA A 45 -17.49 15.93 11.39
C ALA A 45 -17.66 17.45 11.51
N LYS A 46 -16.64 18.20 11.07
CA LYS A 46 -16.64 19.67 11.07
C LYS A 46 -16.96 20.26 9.71
N LEU A 47 -16.64 19.52 8.65
CA LEU A 47 -16.95 19.86 7.28
C LEU A 47 -17.63 18.65 6.67
N LEU A 48 -18.73 18.89 5.96
CA LEU A 48 -19.42 17.89 5.14
C LEU A 48 -19.76 18.50 3.79
N ILE A 49 -19.42 17.79 2.72
CA ILE A 49 -19.94 17.98 1.38
C ILE A 49 -20.89 16.80 1.15
N ASP A 50 -22.19 17.07 1.10
CA ASP A 50 -23.20 16.02 0.93
C ASP A 50 -23.29 15.51 -0.52
N GLU A 51 -24.15 14.53 -0.75
CA GLU A 51 -24.40 13.90 -2.06
C GLU A 51 -24.98 14.86 -3.13
N GLN A 52 -25.46 16.04 -2.72
CA GLN A 52 -25.88 17.14 -3.59
C GLN A 52 -24.81 18.24 -3.72
N TYR A 53 -23.58 17.97 -3.24
CA TYR A 53 -22.46 18.89 -3.18
C TYR A 53 -22.74 20.16 -2.36
N GLN A 54 -23.66 20.08 -1.40
CA GLN A 54 -23.91 21.18 -0.48
C GLN A 54 -22.86 21.17 0.64
N LEU A 55 -22.30 22.33 0.95
CA LEU A 55 -21.32 22.48 2.02
C LEU A 55 -22.02 22.74 3.36
N PHE A 56 -21.62 21.99 4.38
CA PHE A 56 -21.97 22.20 5.77
C PHE A 56 -20.72 22.37 6.61
N ILE A 57 -20.73 23.37 7.49
CA ILE A 57 -19.66 23.64 8.45
C ILE A 57 -20.26 23.58 9.85
N ASN A 58 -19.73 22.71 10.71
CA ASN A 58 -20.28 22.42 12.03
C ASN A 58 -21.79 22.05 12.01
N GLY A 59 -22.27 21.46 10.92
CA GLY A 59 -23.67 21.09 10.70
C GLY A 59 -24.55 22.20 10.12
N ASP A 60 -24.06 23.44 9.99
CA ASP A 60 -24.78 24.54 9.38
C ASP A 60 -24.47 24.64 7.88
N LYS A 61 -25.52 24.74 7.06
CA LYS A 61 -25.37 24.89 5.61
C LYS A 61 -24.72 26.24 5.26
N VAL A 62 -23.70 26.20 4.43
CA VAL A 62 -23.06 27.38 3.84
C VAL A 62 -23.77 27.71 2.52
N GLU A 63 -24.19 28.96 2.35
CA GLU A 63 -24.79 29.43 1.10
C GLU A 63 -23.68 29.70 0.07
N LEU A 64 -23.64 28.87 -0.98
CA LEU A 64 -22.64 28.96 -2.04
C LEU A 64 -23.19 29.72 -3.25
N SER A 65 -22.36 30.58 -3.83
CA SER A 65 -22.58 31.10 -5.18
C SER A 65 -22.44 29.99 -6.23
N ALA A 66 -22.92 30.22 -7.45
CA ALA A 66 -22.82 29.24 -8.53
C ALA A 66 -21.38 28.82 -8.83
N ILE A 67 -20.42 29.74 -8.73
CA ILE A 67 -18.99 29.45 -8.95
C ILE A 67 -18.43 28.58 -7.82
N GLN A 68 -18.77 28.91 -6.57
CA GLN A 68 -18.37 28.13 -5.40
C GLN A 68 -18.95 26.71 -5.44
N GLN A 69 -20.22 26.58 -5.82
CA GLN A 69 -20.90 25.29 -5.97
C GLN A 69 -20.18 24.39 -7.00
N GLN A 70 -19.83 24.95 -8.16
CA GLN A 70 -19.11 24.22 -9.20
C GLN A 70 -17.70 23.81 -8.73
N ALA A 71 -17.01 24.67 -7.96
CA ALA A 71 -15.69 24.37 -7.44
C ALA A 71 -15.74 23.26 -6.37
N ILE A 72 -16.72 23.30 -5.45
CA ILE A 72 -16.95 22.24 -4.45
C ILE A 72 -17.27 20.90 -5.13
N GLU A 73 -18.14 20.91 -6.14
CA GLU A 73 -18.48 19.70 -6.90
C GLU A 73 -17.25 19.09 -7.58
N ALA A 74 -16.44 19.91 -8.26
CA ALA A 74 -15.25 19.42 -8.95
C ALA A 74 -14.23 18.81 -7.96
N TYR A 75 -13.98 19.52 -6.86
CA TYR A 75 -13.05 19.06 -5.83
C TYR A 75 -13.53 17.78 -5.14
N SER A 76 -14.79 17.74 -4.72
CA SER A 76 -15.39 16.57 -4.06
C SER A 76 -15.34 15.32 -4.95
N ASN A 77 -15.60 15.48 -6.25
CA ASN A 77 -15.48 14.37 -7.20
C ASN A 77 -14.05 13.84 -7.31
N ASN A 78 -13.04 14.72 -7.35
CA ASN A 78 -11.64 14.28 -7.41
C ASN A 78 -11.23 13.57 -6.11
N VAL A 79 -11.63 14.08 -4.95
CA VAL A 79 -11.37 13.43 -3.64
C VAL A 79 -11.99 12.02 -3.61
N GLN A 80 -13.27 11.90 -4.00
CA GLN A 80 -13.97 10.62 -4.06
C GLN A 80 -13.36 9.64 -5.08
N HIS A 81 -12.75 10.16 -6.14
CA HIS A 81 -12.12 9.34 -7.16
C HIS A 81 -10.78 8.78 -6.70
N TYR A 82 -9.89 9.62 -6.16
CA TYR A 82 -8.51 9.23 -5.87
C TYR A 82 -8.34 8.56 -4.52
N LEU A 83 -9.01 9.04 -3.46
CA LEU A 83 -8.75 8.52 -2.11
C LEU A 83 -9.00 7.01 -1.97
N PRO A 84 -10.13 6.45 -2.44
CA PRO A 84 -10.38 5.01 -2.31
C PRO A 84 -9.33 4.11 -2.96
N GLN A 85 -8.64 4.59 -4.01
CA GLN A 85 -7.60 3.85 -4.71
C GLN A 85 -6.36 3.57 -3.82
N MET A 86 -6.21 4.26 -2.69
CA MET A 86 -5.16 3.96 -1.72
C MET A 86 -5.28 2.55 -1.15
N ALA A 87 -6.53 2.07 -0.99
CA ALA A 87 -6.79 0.74 -0.46
C ALA A 87 -6.43 -0.37 -1.48
N ASP A 88 -6.55 -0.08 -2.77
CA ASP A 88 -6.24 -1.01 -3.86
C ASP A 88 -4.74 -1.35 -3.94
N ILE A 89 -3.86 -0.48 -3.41
CA ILE A 89 -2.41 -0.75 -3.34
C ILE A 89 -2.11 -1.99 -2.48
N ALA A 90 -2.92 -2.24 -1.45
CA ALA A 90 -2.77 -3.44 -0.61
C ALA A 90 -3.13 -4.72 -1.37
N ASP A 91 -4.16 -4.68 -2.23
CA ASP A 91 -4.55 -5.79 -3.08
C ASP A 91 -3.50 -6.05 -4.17
N ASP A 92 -2.97 -4.99 -4.78
CA ASP A 92 -1.88 -5.08 -5.75
C ASP A 92 -0.61 -5.71 -5.14
N GLY A 93 -0.23 -5.30 -3.92
CA GLY A 93 0.91 -5.89 -3.21
C GLY A 93 0.72 -7.39 -2.91
N ALA A 94 -0.51 -7.78 -2.57
CA ALA A 94 -0.86 -9.18 -2.35
C ALA A 94 -0.84 -10.00 -3.64
N GLU A 95 -1.25 -9.41 -4.78
CA GLU A 95 -1.15 -10.05 -6.08
C GLU A 95 0.31 -10.39 -6.43
N VAL A 96 1.24 -9.46 -6.20
CA VAL A 96 2.68 -9.72 -6.38
C VAL A 96 3.15 -10.88 -5.50
N ALA A 97 2.78 -10.88 -4.21
CA ALA A 97 3.16 -11.95 -3.29
C ALA A 97 2.59 -13.32 -3.71
N ASN A 98 1.33 -13.35 -4.14
CA ASN A 98 0.67 -14.57 -4.63
C ASN A 98 1.30 -15.07 -5.94
N GLY A 99 1.73 -14.19 -6.82
CA GLY A 99 2.46 -14.56 -8.04
C GLY A 99 3.80 -15.22 -7.75
N ILE A 100 4.57 -14.70 -6.78
CA ILE A 100 5.80 -15.34 -6.30
C ILE A 100 5.52 -16.75 -5.79
N LEU A 101 4.46 -16.91 -4.98
CA LEU A 101 4.07 -18.21 -4.44
C LEU A 101 3.70 -19.22 -5.54
N LYS A 102 3.03 -18.75 -6.60
CA LYS A 102 2.68 -19.55 -7.78
C LYS A 102 3.92 -19.98 -8.57
N GLU A 103 4.90 -19.10 -8.76
CA GLU A 103 6.18 -19.44 -9.43
C GLU A 103 6.98 -20.51 -8.65
N ILE A 104 7.00 -20.42 -7.32
CA ILE A 104 7.62 -21.43 -6.45
C ILE A 104 6.86 -22.75 -6.58
N SER A 105 5.54 -22.72 -6.43
CA SER A 105 4.68 -23.91 -6.51
C SER A 105 4.82 -24.65 -7.84
N ALA A 106 4.84 -23.91 -8.95
CA ALA A 106 4.99 -24.46 -10.30
C ALA A 106 6.37 -25.09 -10.53
N SER A 107 7.43 -24.57 -9.89
CA SER A 107 8.79 -25.08 -10.06
C SER A 107 9.03 -26.42 -9.38
N PHE A 108 8.21 -26.76 -8.39
CA PHE A 108 8.32 -27.97 -7.55
C PHE A 108 7.06 -28.86 -7.56
N ASP A 109 6.11 -28.61 -8.48
CA ASP A 109 4.84 -29.35 -8.61
C ASP A 109 4.09 -29.60 -7.27
N SER A 110 4.15 -28.60 -6.38
CA SER A 110 3.78 -28.77 -4.96
C SER A 110 2.71 -27.78 -4.51
N SER A 111 1.77 -27.46 -5.40
CA SER A 111 0.69 -26.47 -5.19
C SER A 111 0.03 -26.53 -3.81
N ALA A 112 -0.38 -27.72 -3.35
CA ALA A 112 -1.04 -27.89 -2.05
C ALA A 112 -0.16 -27.59 -0.81
N SER A 113 1.15 -27.45 -0.98
CA SER A 113 2.07 -27.16 0.14
C SER A 113 2.03 -25.70 0.60
N PHE A 114 1.37 -24.84 -0.18
CA PHE A 114 1.45 -23.39 -0.01
C PHE A 114 0.10 -22.71 0.26
N ASP A 115 -1.01 -23.44 0.26
CA ASP A 115 -2.36 -22.90 0.49
C ASP A 115 -2.45 -22.07 1.78
N ASN A 116 -1.77 -22.50 2.85
CA ASN A 116 -1.74 -21.76 4.11
C ASN A 116 -0.99 -20.42 4.00
N ILE A 117 0.03 -20.34 3.14
CA ILE A 117 0.77 -19.10 2.89
C ILE A 117 -0.08 -18.16 2.02
N GLU A 118 -0.77 -18.69 1.01
CA GLU A 118 -1.71 -17.91 0.19
C GLU A 118 -2.83 -17.30 1.05
N ALA A 119 -3.41 -18.09 1.96
CA ALA A 119 -4.41 -17.62 2.91
C ALA A 119 -3.88 -16.51 3.84
N LEU A 120 -2.64 -16.64 4.32
CA LEU A 120 -1.99 -15.60 5.12
C LEU A 120 -1.75 -14.31 4.31
N ILE A 121 -1.32 -14.42 3.05
CA ILE A 121 -1.16 -13.25 2.16
C ILE A 121 -2.50 -12.52 2.03
N GLN A 122 -3.58 -13.26 1.75
CA GLN A 122 -4.91 -12.66 1.60
C GLN A 122 -5.41 -12.04 2.91
N GLU A 123 -5.26 -12.73 4.04
CA GLU A 123 -5.69 -12.20 5.35
C GLU A 123 -5.02 -10.86 5.68
N TYR A 124 -3.72 -10.74 5.41
CA TYR A 124 -2.99 -9.50 5.68
C TYR A 124 -3.26 -8.41 4.66
N SER A 125 -3.54 -8.77 3.41
CA SER A 125 -4.04 -7.84 2.39
C SER A 125 -5.38 -7.23 2.80
N ASP A 126 -6.33 -8.08 3.23
CA ASP A 126 -7.63 -7.65 3.72
C ASP A 126 -7.49 -6.74 4.94
N LYS A 127 -6.64 -7.10 5.92
CA LYS A 127 -6.35 -6.23 7.08
C LYS A 127 -5.79 -4.88 6.66
N ALA A 128 -4.85 -4.84 5.70
CA ALA A 128 -4.26 -3.59 5.23
C ALA A 128 -5.29 -2.72 4.51
N ARG A 129 -6.19 -3.32 3.72
CA ARG A 129 -7.32 -2.63 3.06
C ARG A 129 -8.33 -2.10 4.09
N ASP A 130 -8.72 -2.92 5.05
CA ASP A 130 -9.72 -2.61 6.08
C ASP A 130 -9.30 -1.44 6.98
N LYS A 131 -8.01 -1.10 7.06
CA LYS A 131 -7.53 0.11 7.76
C LYS A 131 -8.10 1.39 7.18
N PHE A 132 -8.44 1.38 5.90
CA PHE A 132 -9.01 2.51 5.20
C PHE A 132 -10.53 2.44 5.15
N TYR A 133 -11.18 1.53 5.88
CA TYR A 133 -12.64 1.42 5.86
C TYR A 133 -13.24 1.38 7.27
N GLN A 134 -14.30 2.16 7.47
CA GLN A 134 -15.16 2.07 8.65
C GLN A 134 -16.60 1.83 8.19
N GLY A 135 -17.04 0.57 8.25
CA GLY A 135 -18.28 0.17 7.61
C GLY A 135 -18.14 0.28 6.08
N ASP A 136 -19.02 1.04 5.44
CA ASP A 136 -19.01 1.25 3.98
C ASP A 136 -18.28 2.55 3.56
N GLU A 137 -17.74 3.32 4.51
CA GLU A 137 -17.01 4.55 4.21
C GLU A 137 -15.51 4.29 4.12
N PHE A 138 -14.88 4.87 3.10
CA PHE A 138 -13.43 4.99 3.07
C PHE A 138 -13.00 6.07 4.07
N VAL A 139 -11.98 5.78 4.88
CA VAL A 139 -11.43 6.67 5.90
C VAL A 139 -9.94 6.83 5.66
N LEU A 140 -9.52 8.08 5.43
CA LEU A 140 -8.12 8.47 5.43
C LEU A 140 -7.74 8.98 6.82
N PRO A 141 -6.91 8.26 7.59
CA PRO A 141 -6.47 8.73 8.89
C PRO A 141 -5.59 9.98 8.76
N ALA A 142 -5.65 10.84 9.77
CA ALA A 142 -4.70 11.94 9.87
C ALA A 142 -3.25 11.41 9.99
N ASN A 143 -2.31 12.11 9.36
CA ASN A 143 -0.87 11.78 9.34
C ASN A 143 -0.56 10.39 8.75
N VAL A 144 -1.44 9.85 7.90
CA VAL A 144 -1.28 8.50 7.32
C VAL A 144 0.09 8.30 6.65
N PHE A 145 0.62 9.31 5.96
CA PHE A 145 1.92 9.19 5.27
C PHE A 145 3.12 9.17 6.21
N ASP A 146 2.97 9.62 7.46
CA ASP A 146 4.02 9.58 8.48
C ASP A 146 4.05 8.22 9.21
N THR A 147 2.89 7.57 9.38
CA THR A 147 2.77 6.35 10.17
C THR A 147 2.74 5.08 9.32
N ALA A 148 2.24 5.15 8.08
CA ALA A 148 1.96 3.97 7.24
C ALA A 148 3.17 3.04 7.08
N GLU A 149 4.37 3.56 6.80
CA GLU A 149 5.57 2.73 6.64
C GLU A 149 5.89 1.94 7.92
N THR A 150 5.81 2.59 9.08
CA THR A 150 6.13 1.95 10.36
C THR A 150 5.08 0.92 10.74
N ASP A 151 3.80 1.28 10.57
CA ASP A 151 2.68 0.40 10.90
C ASP A 151 2.69 -0.85 10.02
N TRP A 152 2.89 -0.69 8.70
CA TRP A 152 2.97 -1.81 7.76
C TRP A 152 4.20 -2.67 8.00
N LYS A 153 5.35 -2.06 8.33
CA LYS A 153 6.55 -2.82 8.66
C LYS A 153 6.32 -3.72 9.87
N GLN A 154 5.71 -3.19 10.93
CA GLN A 154 5.42 -3.97 12.13
C GLN A 154 4.47 -5.13 11.82
N GLU A 155 3.42 -4.89 11.07
CA GLU A 155 2.45 -5.93 10.69
C GLU A 155 3.04 -6.99 9.78
N PHE A 156 3.94 -6.61 8.88
CA PHE A 156 4.69 -7.56 8.08
C PHE A 156 5.60 -8.45 8.95
N ASP A 157 6.31 -7.84 9.91
CA ASP A 157 7.15 -8.59 10.86
C ASP A 157 6.28 -9.56 11.71
N ASP A 158 5.06 -9.17 12.08
CA ASP A 158 4.10 -10.04 12.77
C ASP A 158 3.56 -11.15 11.85
N ALA A 159 3.26 -10.86 10.58
CA ALA A 159 2.84 -11.85 9.58
C ALA A 159 3.90 -12.94 9.39
N LEU A 160 5.18 -12.56 9.34
CA LEU A 160 6.29 -13.49 9.24
C LEU A 160 6.37 -14.46 10.43
N GLN A 161 5.93 -14.05 11.62
CA GLN A 161 5.87 -14.95 12.78
C GLN A 161 4.78 -16.02 12.63
N HIS A 162 3.75 -15.75 11.83
CA HIS A 162 2.66 -16.69 11.57
C HIS A 162 2.97 -17.66 10.42
N ILE A 163 4.06 -17.44 9.68
CA ILE A 163 4.58 -18.44 8.74
C ILE A 163 5.06 -19.65 9.55
N SER A 164 4.22 -20.67 9.56
CA SER A 164 4.36 -21.85 10.39
C SER A 164 5.58 -22.71 10.00
N VAL A 165 6.14 -23.42 10.99
CA VAL A 165 7.19 -24.42 10.75
C VAL A 165 6.68 -25.52 9.82
N GLU A 166 5.38 -25.78 9.84
CA GLU A 166 4.67 -26.73 9.00
C GLU A 166 4.74 -26.35 7.51
N SER A 167 4.68 -25.06 7.17
CA SER A 167 4.85 -24.59 5.79
C SER A 167 6.28 -24.84 5.28
N VAL A 168 7.29 -24.57 6.12
CA VAL A 168 8.70 -24.87 5.82
C VAL A 168 8.96 -26.39 5.76
N ALA A 169 8.28 -27.16 6.60
CA ALA A 169 8.37 -28.61 6.60
C ALA A 169 7.72 -29.23 5.35
N SER A 170 6.60 -28.69 4.88
CA SER A 170 5.90 -29.14 3.66
C SER A 170 6.73 -28.87 2.41
N LEU A 171 7.34 -27.67 2.35
CA LEU A 171 8.39 -27.32 1.38
C LEU A 171 9.52 -28.36 1.34
N PHE A 172 10.08 -28.69 2.52
CA PHE A 172 11.16 -29.66 2.62
C PHE A 172 10.71 -31.09 2.26
N ALA A 173 9.47 -31.46 2.59
CA ALA A 173 8.89 -32.75 2.23
C ALA A 173 8.72 -32.90 0.71
N ALA A 174 8.17 -31.88 0.03
CA ALA A 174 8.04 -31.85 -1.43
C ALA A 174 9.41 -32.01 -2.11
N LEU A 175 10.42 -31.26 -1.66
CA LEU A 175 11.80 -31.39 -2.14
C LEU A 175 12.37 -32.80 -1.93
N THR A 176 12.04 -33.43 -0.81
CA THR A 176 12.51 -34.79 -0.48
C THR A 176 11.82 -35.86 -1.32
N GLU A 177 10.56 -35.66 -1.68
CA GLU A 177 9.78 -36.56 -2.53
C GLU A 177 10.32 -36.58 -3.97
N GLU A 178 10.62 -35.41 -4.54
CA GLU A 178 11.28 -35.25 -5.84
C GLU A 178 12.64 -35.97 -5.90
N MET A 179 13.45 -35.88 -4.84
CA MET A 179 14.73 -36.61 -4.75
C MET A 179 14.55 -38.12 -4.59
N LYS A 180 13.50 -38.58 -3.89
CA LYS A 180 13.22 -40.00 -3.66
C LYS A 180 12.71 -40.71 -4.90
N ASN A 181 11.94 -40.02 -5.73
CA ASN A 181 11.42 -40.55 -7.00
C ASN A 181 12.54 -40.75 -8.04
N GLY A 182 13.76 -40.27 -7.76
CA GLY A 182 14.95 -40.50 -8.59
C GLY A 182 15.02 -39.60 -9.82
N GLU A 183 14.10 -38.64 -9.94
CA GLU A 183 14.00 -37.72 -11.08
C GLU A 183 14.97 -36.54 -11.01
N ILE A 184 15.49 -36.24 -9.81
CA ILE A 184 16.35 -35.08 -9.58
C ILE A 184 17.54 -35.47 -8.70
N ASN A 185 18.76 -35.34 -9.24
CA ASN A 185 19.98 -35.36 -8.44
C ASN A 185 20.31 -33.97 -7.86
N PHE A 186 21.22 -33.89 -6.89
CA PHE A 186 21.55 -32.61 -6.23
C PHE A 186 22.00 -31.50 -7.21
N SER A 187 22.67 -31.85 -8.30
CA SER A 187 23.09 -30.87 -9.32
C SER A 187 21.89 -30.33 -10.11
N GLU A 188 20.93 -31.17 -10.46
CA GLU A 188 19.69 -30.76 -11.14
C GLU A 188 18.83 -29.89 -10.22
N LEU A 189 18.77 -30.23 -8.93
CA LEU A 189 18.10 -29.41 -7.92
C LEU A 189 18.74 -28.01 -7.81
N GLN A 190 20.08 -27.94 -7.79
CA GLN A 190 20.81 -26.67 -7.79
C GLN A 190 20.49 -25.83 -9.03
N THR A 191 20.40 -26.44 -10.21
CA THR A 191 19.99 -25.75 -11.44
C THR A 191 18.57 -25.22 -11.34
N LYS A 192 17.60 -26.01 -10.87
CA LYS A 192 16.22 -25.56 -10.67
C LYS A 192 16.12 -24.37 -9.71
N PHE A 193 16.86 -24.38 -8.60
CA PHE A 193 16.91 -23.23 -7.69
C PHE A 193 17.54 -21.99 -8.32
N ALA A 194 18.59 -22.15 -9.13
CA ALA A 194 19.22 -21.04 -9.83
C ALA A 194 18.25 -20.40 -10.86
N GLU A 195 17.52 -21.22 -11.62
CA GLU A 195 16.50 -20.77 -12.57
C GLU A 195 15.32 -20.10 -11.86
N LEU A 196 14.80 -20.71 -10.79
CA LEU A 196 13.73 -20.13 -9.97
C LEU A 196 14.15 -18.77 -9.41
N LYS A 197 15.39 -18.65 -8.92
CA LYS A 197 15.91 -17.37 -8.42
C LYS A 197 15.85 -16.28 -9.51
N VAL A 198 16.29 -16.58 -10.73
CA VAL A 198 16.23 -15.61 -11.84
C VAL A 198 14.79 -15.23 -12.15
N LYS A 199 13.89 -16.21 -12.27
CA LYS A 199 12.46 -15.96 -12.50
C LYS A 199 11.82 -15.10 -11.42
N LEU A 200 12.08 -15.39 -10.16
CA LEU A 200 11.55 -14.60 -9.04
C LEU A 200 12.11 -13.17 -9.05
N GLN A 201 13.39 -12.99 -9.39
CA GLN A 201 13.97 -11.65 -9.52
C GLN A 201 13.31 -10.85 -10.63
N GLU A 202 13.08 -11.47 -11.79
CA GLU A 202 12.37 -10.85 -12.92
C GLU A 202 10.93 -10.50 -12.52
N TYR A 203 10.20 -11.47 -11.95
CA TYR A 203 8.81 -11.30 -11.50
C TYR A 203 8.68 -10.16 -10.47
N ILE A 204 9.52 -10.17 -9.43
CA ILE A 204 9.54 -9.11 -8.41
C ILE A 204 9.86 -7.77 -9.07
N SER A 205 10.88 -7.69 -9.92
CA SER A 205 11.29 -6.42 -10.51
C SER A 205 10.23 -5.81 -11.42
N GLU A 206 9.51 -6.64 -12.18
CA GLU A 206 8.43 -6.21 -13.06
C GLU A 206 7.22 -5.75 -12.24
N HIS A 207 6.69 -6.61 -11.38
CA HIS A 207 5.41 -6.35 -10.73
C HIS A 207 5.52 -5.41 -9.54
N SER A 208 6.63 -5.43 -8.77
CA SER A 208 6.85 -4.40 -7.74
C SER A 208 7.10 -3.02 -8.34
N GLY A 209 7.62 -2.96 -9.58
CA GLY A 209 7.73 -1.74 -10.36
C GLY A 209 6.35 -1.14 -10.64
N ASP A 210 5.40 -1.95 -11.07
CA ASP A 210 4.03 -1.52 -11.34
C ASP A 210 3.32 -1.00 -10.07
N VAL A 211 3.46 -1.70 -8.94
CA VAL A 211 2.93 -1.22 -7.64
C VAL A 211 3.56 0.13 -7.27
N ALA A 212 4.87 0.28 -7.43
CA ALA A 212 5.55 1.53 -7.14
C ALA A 212 5.11 2.67 -8.07
N ILE A 213 4.86 2.38 -9.35
CA ILE A 213 4.32 3.36 -10.31
C ILE A 213 2.94 3.82 -9.85
N LYS A 214 2.01 2.90 -9.57
CA LYS A 214 0.66 3.24 -9.09
C LYS A 214 0.69 4.07 -7.81
N ALA A 215 1.53 3.70 -6.84
CA ALA A 215 1.68 4.45 -5.59
C ALA A 215 2.22 5.87 -5.83
N ASN A 216 3.17 6.04 -6.76
CA ASN A 216 3.68 7.37 -7.12
C ASN A 216 2.63 8.20 -7.87
N ASP A 217 1.91 7.60 -8.83
CA ASP A 217 0.85 8.28 -9.59
C ASP A 217 -0.29 8.75 -8.67
N LEU A 218 -0.64 7.92 -7.68
CA LEU A 218 -1.63 8.28 -6.67
C LEU A 218 -1.12 9.39 -5.76
N CYS A 219 0.14 9.34 -5.33
CA CYS A 219 0.74 10.42 -4.56
C CYS A 219 0.77 11.74 -5.34
N ASP A 220 1.11 11.71 -6.64
CA ASP A 220 1.08 12.88 -7.51
C ASP A 220 -0.36 13.42 -7.65
N SER A 221 -1.36 12.53 -7.71
CA SER A 221 -2.78 12.92 -7.74
C SER A 221 -3.22 13.57 -6.42
N ILE A 222 -2.78 13.05 -5.27
CA ILE A 222 -3.07 13.63 -3.94
C ILE A 222 -2.36 14.97 -3.77
N LYS A 223 -1.15 15.13 -4.30
CA LYS A 223 -0.49 16.43 -4.36
C LYS A 223 -1.30 17.42 -5.21
N GLY A 224 -1.86 16.95 -6.34
CA GLY A 224 -2.80 17.73 -7.14
C GLY A 224 -4.03 18.16 -6.33
N LEU A 225 -4.62 17.25 -5.53
CA LEU A 225 -5.72 17.58 -4.63
C LEU A 225 -5.34 18.67 -3.62
N ALA A 226 -4.13 18.63 -3.06
CA ALA A 226 -3.67 19.65 -2.13
C ALA A 226 -3.49 21.03 -2.79
N GLU A 227 -3.05 21.06 -4.05
CA GLU A 227 -2.98 22.29 -4.86
C GLU A 227 -4.40 22.81 -5.19
N ASP A 228 -5.32 21.93 -5.60
CA ASP A 228 -6.73 22.23 -5.86
C ASP A 228 -7.44 22.76 -4.61
N GLU A 229 -7.20 22.15 -3.44
CA GLU A 229 -7.77 22.57 -2.17
C GLU A 229 -7.35 24.00 -1.81
N LYS A 230 -6.06 24.32 -2.03
CA LYS A 230 -5.55 25.66 -1.77
C LYS A 230 -6.23 26.71 -2.65
N GLU A 231 -6.48 26.41 -3.92
CA GLU A 231 -7.25 27.29 -4.80
C GLU A 231 -8.71 27.39 -4.32
N LEU A 232 -9.31 26.25 -3.98
CA LEU A 232 -10.69 26.18 -3.49
C LEU A 232 -10.90 27.04 -2.23
N GLN A 233 -9.95 27.03 -1.28
CA GLN A 233 -9.99 27.86 -0.08
C GLN A 233 -9.94 29.37 -0.39
N THR A 234 -9.45 29.79 -1.56
CA THR A 234 -9.56 31.20 -1.98
C THR A 234 -10.96 31.57 -2.46
N ILE A 235 -11.69 30.59 -3.02
CA ILE A 235 -13.04 30.73 -3.58
C ILE A 235 -14.09 30.52 -2.48
N VAL A 236 -13.85 29.61 -1.55
CA VAL A 236 -14.68 29.25 -0.39
C VAL A 236 -13.84 29.35 0.90
N PRO A 237 -13.64 30.56 1.45
CA PRO A 237 -12.77 30.78 2.62
C PRO A 237 -13.20 30.01 3.88
N GLU A 238 -14.46 29.59 3.97
CA GLU A 238 -15.01 28.80 5.06
C GLU A 238 -14.32 27.43 5.24
N LEU A 239 -13.64 26.93 4.20
CA LEU A 239 -12.91 25.65 4.23
C LEU A 239 -11.54 25.75 4.89
N ALA A 240 -10.92 26.94 4.92
CA ALA A 240 -9.53 27.11 5.37
C ALA A 240 -9.23 26.58 6.79
N PRO A 241 -10.16 26.59 7.77
CA PRO A 241 -9.93 25.99 9.09
C PRO A 241 -9.95 24.45 9.12
N TYR A 242 -10.34 23.79 8.03
CA TYR A 242 -10.57 22.34 7.96
C TYR A 242 -9.81 21.69 6.78
N PRO A 243 -8.48 21.89 6.67
CA PRO A 243 -7.72 21.39 5.54
C PRO A 243 -7.77 19.85 5.46
N MET A 244 -7.94 19.31 4.27
CA MET A 244 -7.77 17.89 3.98
C MET A 244 -6.29 17.56 3.75
N PHE A 245 -5.57 18.44 3.05
CA PHE A 245 -4.20 18.23 2.62
C PHE A 245 -3.34 19.49 2.80
N GLU A 246 -2.05 19.29 3.09
CA GLU A 246 -1.05 20.36 3.18
C GLU A 246 0.26 19.93 2.47
N ILE A 247 0.97 20.88 1.86
CA ILE A 247 2.30 20.70 1.23
C ILE A 247 3.31 21.63 1.91
#